data_AF-A0A4U6LU71-F1
#
_entry.id   AF-A0A4U6LU71-F1
#
_cell.length_a   1.000
_cell.length_b   1.000
_cell.length_c   1.000
_cell.angle_alpha   90.00
_cell.angle_beta   90.00
_cell.angle_gamma   90.00
#
_symmetry.space_group_name_H-M   'P 1'
#
loop_
_entity.id
_entity.type
_entity.pdbx_description
1 polymer ?
#
loop_
_entity_poly.entity_id
_entity_poly.type
_entity_poly.pdbx_seq_one_letter_code
_entity_poly.pdbx_strand_id
1 'polypeptide(L)'
;MKLINVIKPTHVCNLSCSYCYNDDERRPFMDIDTLEKVIEQTFSLARFIGKYKSVEFIWHGGEPLLAPLSFYERAIAFQEEYADKIPYSNIVQTNGTIIKK
;
A
#
# COMPACT_ATOMS: atom_id res chain seq x y z
N MET A 1 -2.90 -0.66 -20.19
CA MET A 1 -2.48 -1.57 -19.11
C MET A 1 -2.12 -0.73 -17.90
N LYS A 2 -2.43 -1.21 -16.69
CA LYS A 2 -2.05 -0.55 -15.43
C LYS A 2 -0.83 -1.25 -14.84
N LEU A 3 0.04 -0.51 -14.16
CA LEU A 3 1.03 -1.12 -13.26
C LEU A 3 0.36 -1.30 -11.90
N ILE A 4 0.30 -2.53 -11.39
CA ILE A 4 -0.34 -2.84 -10.11
C ILE A 4 0.74 -3.13 -9.08
N ASN A 5 0.73 -2.40 -7.96
CA ASN A 5 1.60 -2.66 -6.82
C ASN A 5 0.76 -3.04 -5.59
N VAL A 6 0.96 -4.26 -5.09
CA VAL A 6 0.32 -4.74 -3.85
C VAL A 6 1.28 -4.49 -2.70
N ILE A 7 0.91 -3.58 -1.81
CA ILE A 7 1.73 -3.14 -0.67
C ILE A 7 1.12 -3.69 0.61
N LYS A 8 1.95 -4.28 1.47
CA LYS A 8 1.57 -4.70 2.83
C LYS A 8 2.16 -3.70 3.83
N PRO A 9 1.40 -2.70 4.35
CA PRO A 9 1.90 -1.81 5.40
C PRO A 9 2.25 -2.57 6.68
N THR A 10 1.61 -3.72 6.90
CA THR A 10 1.85 -4.58 8.04
C THR A 10 1.41 -6.01 7.75
N HIS A 11 2.02 -6.96 8.45
CA HIS A 11 1.52 -8.33 8.54
C HIS A 11 0.62 -8.55 9.77
N VAL A 12 0.53 -7.57 10.67
CA VAL A 12 -0.33 -7.61 11.86
C VAL A 12 -1.80 -7.55 11.45
N CYS A 13 -2.64 -8.38 12.06
CA CYS A 13 -4.09 -8.37 11.91
C CYS A 13 -4.73 -8.42 13.30
N ASN A 14 -5.89 -7.78 13.48
CA ASN A 14 -6.68 -7.81 14.71
C ASN A 14 -7.66 -8.99 14.77
N LEU A 15 -7.67 -9.86 13.75
CA LEU A 15 -8.45 -11.09 13.69
C LEU A 15 -7.52 -12.31 13.63
N SER A 16 -8.09 -13.48 13.87
CA SER A 16 -7.42 -14.79 13.79
C SER A 16 -8.25 -15.76 12.94
N CYS A 17 -8.47 -15.42 11.68
CA CYS A 17 -9.28 -16.23 10.78
C CYS A 17 -8.66 -17.64 10.62
N SER A 18 -9.45 -18.70 10.84
CA SER A 18 -8.97 -20.10 10.82
C SER A 18 -8.40 -20.58 9.48
N TYR A 19 -8.69 -19.85 8.40
CA TYR A 19 -8.22 -20.12 7.05
C TYR A 19 -7.14 -19.14 6.59
N CYS A 20 -6.63 -18.27 7.48
CA CYS A 20 -5.59 -17.30 7.11
C CYS A 20 -4.24 -18.01 6.94
N TYR A 21 -3.68 -17.98 5.73
CA TYR A 21 -2.36 -18.56 5.44
C TYR A 21 -1.18 -17.70 5.97
N ASN A 22 -1.44 -16.51 6.49
CA ASN A 22 -0.43 -15.50 6.84
C ASN A 22 -0.14 -15.47 8.36
N ASP A 23 -0.26 -16.62 9.04
CA ASP A 23 -0.18 -16.74 10.51
C ASP A 23 1.26 -16.57 11.07
N ASP A 24 2.29 -16.85 10.24
CA ASP A 24 3.65 -17.13 10.75
C ASP A 24 4.63 -15.94 10.79
N GLU A 25 4.31 -14.76 10.25
CA GLU A 25 5.26 -13.64 10.25
C GLU A 25 4.61 -12.31 10.65
N ARG A 26 4.38 -12.12 11.96
CA ARG A 26 3.99 -10.80 12.52
C ARG A 26 5.19 -9.85 12.59
N ARG A 27 5.72 -9.49 11.42
CA ARG A 27 6.75 -8.45 11.24
C ARG A 27 6.19 -7.06 11.58
N PRO A 28 7.03 -6.07 11.94
CA PRO A 28 6.58 -4.73 12.31
C PRO A 28 5.92 -3.99 11.14
N PHE A 29 5.26 -2.88 11.45
CA PHE A 29 4.76 -1.94 10.46
C PHE A 29 5.90 -1.43 9.56
N MET A 30 5.61 -1.27 8.27
CA MET A 30 6.52 -0.64 7.30
C MET A 30 6.90 0.76 7.79
N ASP A 31 8.20 1.05 7.80
CA ASP A 31 8.70 2.39 8.11
C ASP A 31 8.47 3.38 6.93
N ILE A 32 8.54 4.68 7.24
CA ILE A 32 8.24 5.74 6.28
C ILE A 32 9.28 5.81 5.17
N ASP A 33 10.56 5.53 5.47
CA ASP A 33 11.64 5.54 4.47
C ASP A 33 11.45 4.42 3.43
N THR A 34 10.97 3.25 3.87
CA THR A 34 10.62 2.13 3.00
C THR A 34 9.38 2.47 2.19
N LEU A 35 8.36 3.06 2.80
CA LEU A 35 7.16 3.53 2.10
C LEU A 35 7.51 4.48 0.96
N GLU A 36 8.35 5.48 1.24
CA GLU A 36 8.82 6.45 0.24
C GLU A 36 9.51 5.75 -0.94
N LYS A 37 10.51 4.91 -0.64
CA LYS A 37 11.26 4.16 -1.66
C LYS A 37 10.35 3.28 -2.51
N VAL A 38 9.37 2.61 -1.91
CA VAL A 38 8.41 1.76 -2.65
C VAL A 38 7.60 2.60 -3.63
N ILE A 39 7.12 3.77 -3.21
CA ILE A 39 6.32 4.66 -4.05
C ILE A 39 7.18 5.25 -5.17
N GLU A 40 8.35 5.79 -4.84
CA GLU A 40 9.32 6.34 -5.80
C GLU A 40 9.67 5.30 -6.87
N GLN A 41 10.04 4.09 -6.46
CA GLN A 41 10.42 3.01 -7.37
C GLN A 41 9.24 2.56 -8.24
N THR A 42 8.01 2.57 -7.72
CA THR A 42 6.82 2.23 -8.50
C THR A 42 6.62 3.19 -9.66
N PHE A 43 6.69 4.50 -9.40
CA PHE A 43 6.54 5.51 -10.46
C PHE A 43 7.75 5.54 -11.40
N SER A 44 8.96 5.33 -10.88
CA SER A 44 10.17 5.24 -11.70
C SER A 44 10.12 4.04 -12.66
N LEU A 45 9.62 2.89 -12.20
CA LEU A 45 9.36 1.72 -13.06
C LEU A 45 8.28 2.02 -14.11
N ALA A 46 7.18 2.66 -13.71
CA ALA A 46 6.11 3.04 -14.63
C ALA A 46 6.61 3.95 -15.76
N ARG A 47 7.44 4.95 -15.41
CA ARG A 47 8.11 5.85 -16.37
C ARG A 47 9.08 5.09 -17.27
N PHE A 48 9.96 4.28 -16.69
CA PHE A 48 10.99 3.54 -17.42
C PHE A 48 10.39 2.61 -18.48
N ILE A 49 9.32 1.88 -18.13
CA ILE A 49 8.65 0.97 -19.07
C ILE A 49 7.83 1.76 -20.11
N GLY A 50 7.25 2.90 -19.76
CA GLY A 50 6.57 3.82 -20.68
C GLY A 50 5.30 3.27 -21.37
N LYS A 51 4.83 2.06 -21.00
CA LYS A 51 3.66 1.39 -21.59
C LYS A 51 2.42 1.40 -20.69
N TYR A 52 2.59 1.77 -19.42
CA TYR A 52 1.49 1.81 -18.46
C TYR A 52 0.72 3.12 -18.59
N LYS A 53 -0.62 3.02 -18.56
CA LYS A 53 -1.51 4.19 -18.62
C LYS A 53 -1.77 4.80 -17.25
N SER A 54 -1.56 4.03 -16.18
CA SER A 54 -1.76 4.44 -14.79
C SER A 54 -1.07 3.46 -13.84
N VAL A 55 -0.94 3.86 -12.58
CA VAL A 55 -0.51 3.00 -11.45
C VAL A 55 -1.70 2.70 -10.55
N GLU A 56 -1.77 1.51 -9.98
CA GLU A 56 -2.77 1.13 -8.99
C GLU A 56 -2.07 0.59 -7.75
N PHE A 57 -2.25 1.27 -6.63
CA PHE A 57 -1.73 0.88 -5.33
C PHE A 57 -2.81 0.12 -4.57
N ILE A 58 -2.54 -1.14 -4.24
CA ILE A 58 -3.44 -1.98 -3.46
C ILE A 58 -2.84 -2.13 -2.06
N TRP A 59 -3.46 -1.48 -1.08
CA TRP A 59 -3.14 -1.60 0.34
C TRP A 59 -3.74 -2.90 0.88
N HIS A 60 -2.88 -3.86 1.16
CA HIS A 60 -3.20 -5.19 1.67
C HIS A 60 -2.34 -5.51 2.90
N GLY A 61 -2.17 -6.78 3.25
CA GLY A 61 -1.48 -7.20 4.48
C GLY A 61 -2.49 -7.58 5.55
N GLY A 62 -2.00 -7.93 6.75
CA GLY A 62 -2.81 -8.52 7.82
C GLY A 62 -4.16 -7.82 7.99
N GLU A 63 -4.15 -6.64 8.62
CA GLU A 63 -5.19 -5.64 8.45
C GLU A 63 -4.52 -4.30 8.14
N PRO A 64 -4.58 -3.80 6.89
CA PRO A 64 -3.85 -2.59 6.51
C PRO A 64 -4.25 -1.38 7.34
N LEU A 65 -5.53 -1.23 7.70
CA LEU A 65 -6.02 -0.07 8.45
C LEU A 65 -5.52 -0.01 9.92
N LEU A 66 -4.76 -1.02 10.38
CA LEU A 66 -4.01 -0.92 11.65
C LEU A 66 -2.80 0.01 11.53
N ALA A 67 -2.28 0.25 10.33
CA ALA A 67 -1.29 1.30 10.13
C ALA A 67 -1.91 2.66 10.47
N PRO A 68 -1.20 3.55 11.18
CA PRO A 68 -1.75 4.82 11.61
C PRO A 68 -2.15 5.68 10.40
N LEU A 69 -3.15 6.56 10.55
CA LEU A 69 -3.57 7.46 9.47
C LEU A 69 -2.40 8.27 8.89
N SER A 70 -1.44 8.67 9.73
CA SER A 70 -0.22 9.37 9.31
C SER A 70 0.64 8.59 8.32
N PHE A 71 0.58 7.26 8.31
CA PHE A 71 1.23 6.44 7.30
C PHE A 71 0.64 6.70 5.91
N TYR A 72 -0.69 6.74 5.82
CA TYR A 72 -1.40 6.99 4.56
C TYR A 72 -1.31 8.44 4.12
N GLU A 73 -1.30 9.40 5.04
CA GLU A 73 -1.02 10.81 4.73
C GLU A 73 0.34 10.97 4.06
N ARG A 74 1.37 10.29 4.58
CA ARG A 74 2.70 10.24 3.96
C ARG A 74 2.68 9.53 2.61
N ALA A 75 1.96 8.41 2.50
CA ALA A 75 1.83 7.70 1.23
C ALA A 75 1.23 8.58 0.14
N ILE A 76 0.16 9.33 0.45
CA ILE A 76 -0.46 10.25 -0.51
C ILE A 76 0.51 11.37 -0.89
N ALA A 77 1.20 11.98 0.08
CA ALA A 77 2.18 13.03 -0.21
C ALA A 77 3.29 12.54 -1.15
N PHE A 78 3.86 11.36 -0.89
CA PHE A 78 4.86 10.75 -1.79
C PHE A 78 4.26 10.41 -3.16
N GLN A 79 3.02 9.92 -3.23
CA GLN A 79 2.38 9.64 -4.51
C GLN A 79 2.18 10.90 -5.33
N GLU A 80 1.75 12.00 -4.71
CA GLU A 80 1.60 13.31 -5.36
C GLU A 80 2.95 13.84 -5.86
N GLU A 81 4.00 13.72 -5.05
CA GLU A 81 5.37 14.13 -5.40
C GLU A 81 5.93 13.32 -6.58
N TYR A 82 5.85 11.99 -6.51
CA TYR A 82 6.51 11.12 -7.48
C TYR A 82 5.66 10.79 -8.72
N ALA A 83 4.37 11.12 -8.75
CA ALA A 83 3.51 10.80 -9.90
C ALA A 83 3.88 11.56 -11.17
N ASP A 84 4.30 12.83 -11.08
CA ASP A 84 4.65 13.71 -12.21
C ASP A 84 3.66 13.60 -13.41
N LYS A 85 2.36 13.49 -13.12
CA LYS A 85 1.22 13.33 -14.07
C LYS A 85 0.83 11.90 -14.46
N ILE A 86 1.53 10.86 -14.00
CA ILE A 86 1.04 9.49 -14.17
C ILE A 86 -0.23 9.32 -13.33
N PRO A 87 -1.40 9.02 -13.92
CA PRO A 87 -2.61 8.81 -13.14
C PRO A 87 -2.43 7.63 -12.19
N TYR A 88 -2.95 7.75 -10.96
CA TYR A 88 -2.91 6.67 -9.99
C TYR A 88 -4.21 6.55 -9.20
N SER A 89 -4.42 5.37 -8.63
CA SER A 89 -5.54 5.09 -7.73
C SER A 89 -5.08 4.26 -6.54
N ASN A 90 -5.76 4.47 -5.41
CA ASN A 90 -5.56 3.70 -4.19
C ASN A 90 -6.77 2.78 -3.97
N ILE A 91 -6.50 1.51 -3.68
CA ILE A 91 -7.50 0.50 -3.33
C ILE A 91 -7.09 -0.07 -1.96
N VAL A 92 -8.05 -0.24 -1.06
CA VAL A 92 -7.80 -0.87 0.25
C VAL A 92 -8.57 -2.19 0.34
N GLN A 93 -7.89 -3.26 0.74
CA GLN A 93 -8.53 -4.52 1.11
C GLN A 93 -8.49 -4.68 2.62
N THR A 94 -9.64 -4.54 3.28
CA THR A 94 -9.77 -4.50 4.75
C THR A 94 -10.83 -5.51 5.22
N ASN A 95 -10.68 -5.99 6.47
CA ASN A 95 -11.71 -6.73 7.18
C ASN A 95 -12.86 -5.84 7.70
N GLY A 96 -12.70 -4.51 7.66
CA GLY A 96 -13.73 -3.52 7.97
C GLY A 96 -14.02 -3.31 9.46
N THR A 97 -13.44 -4.10 10.36
CA THR A 97 -13.80 -4.11 11.80
C THR A 97 -13.39 -2.84 12.56
N ILE A 98 -12.49 -2.03 12.00
CA ILE A 98 -11.97 -0.81 12.61
C ILE A 98 -12.39 0.47 11.88
N ILE A 99 -13.28 0.36 10.88
CA ILE A 99 -13.88 1.52 10.21
C ILE A 99 -14.88 2.18 11.16
N LYS A 100 -14.74 3.50 11.35
CA LYS A 100 -15.62 4.32 12.18
C LYS A 100 -16.49 5.21 11.30
N LYS A 101 -17.67 5.59 11.82
CA LYS A 101 -18.55 6.62 11.25
C LYS A 101 -18.15 8.01 11.72
#